data_AF-A0A9E4H0Y4-F1
#
_entry.id   AF-A0A9E4H0Y4-F1
#
_cell.length_a   1.000
_cell.length_b   1.000
_cell.length_c   1.000
_cell.angle_alpha   90.00
_cell.angle_beta   90.00
_cell.angle_gamma   90.00
#
_symmetry.space_group_name_H-M   'P 1'
#
loop_
_entity.id
_entity.type
_entity.pdbx_description
1 polymer ?
#
loop_
_entity_poly.entity_id
_entity_poly.type
_entity_poly.pdbx_seq_one_letter_code
_entity_poly.pdbx_strand_id
1 'polypeptide(L)'
;SGQDYRLPSEAEWEYAARVGAGDWYHWGEDPDEGCTYANMYDLSAHAVHNFIWPLINCDDGHSTLAPVGSFEPNGFGLYDMTGNLWEWVEDCYEVLYPEDTPTDGSA
;
A
#
# COMPACT_ATOMS: atom_id res chain seq x y z
N SER A 1 -25.29 7.01 -10.50
CA SER A 1 -25.58 5.58 -10.29
C SER A 1 -25.92 5.42 -8.82
N GLY A 2 -27.13 5.01 -8.44
CA GLY A 2 -27.54 4.87 -7.03
C GLY A 2 -26.95 3.61 -6.38
N GLN A 3 -25.63 3.47 -6.44
CA GLN A 3 -24.90 2.34 -5.88
C GLN A 3 -24.47 2.67 -4.45
N ASP A 4 -24.41 1.66 -3.60
CA ASP A 4 -23.96 1.78 -2.22
C ASP A 4 -22.44 1.62 -2.15
N TYR A 5 -21.77 2.61 -1.57
CA TYR A 5 -20.32 2.63 -1.38
C TYR A 5 -19.99 2.79 0.10
N ARG A 6 -18.91 2.14 0.54
CA ARG A 6 -18.29 2.30 1.84
C ARG A 6 -16.76 2.28 1.71
N LEU A 7 -16.06 2.64 2.78
CA LEU A 7 -14.63 2.33 2.88
C LEU A 7 -14.44 0.80 2.98
N PRO A 8 -13.32 0.25 2.50
CA PRO A 8 -12.99 -1.14 2.78
C PRO A 8 -12.72 -1.32 4.27
N SER A 9 -12.95 -2.53 4.80
CA SER A 9 -12.33 -2.91 6.06
C SER A 9 -10.81 -3.07 5.89
N GLU A 10 -10.06 -3.05 6.98
CA GLU A 10 -8.62 -3.33 6.99
C GLU A 10 -8.33 -4.70 6.36
N ALA A 11 -9.14 -5.71 6.67
CA ALA A 11 -9.01 -7.05 6.12
C ALA A 11 -9.26 -7.10 4.60
N GLU A 12 -10.28 -6.36 4.10
CA GLU A 12 -10.53 -6.26 2.66
C GLU A 12 -9.41 -5.50 1.94
N TRP A 13 -8.90 -4.43 2.55
CA TRP A 13 -7.80 -3.65 2.00
C TRP A 13 -6.51 -4.48 1.91
N GLU A 14 -6.15 -5.22 2.96
CA GLU A 14 -4.97 -6.09 2.96
C GLU A 14 -5.11 -7.24 1.94
N TYR A 15 -6.29 -7.87 1.87
CA TYR A 15 -6.55 -8.91 0.86
C TYR A 15 -6.34 -8.37 -0.56
N ALA A 16 -6.86 -7.18 -0.83
CA ALA A 16 -6.74 -6.50 -2.11
C ALA A 16 -5.28 -6.12 -2.42
N ALA A 17 -4.52 -5.66 -1.42
CA ALA A 17 -3.11 -5.28 -1.56
C ALA A 17 -2.21 -6.49 -1.81
N ARG A 18 -2.38 -7.56 -1.03
CA ARG A 18 -1.51 -8.76 -1.07
C ARG A 18 -1.72 -9.65 -2.29
N VAL A 19 -2.90 -9.63 -2.92
CA VAL A 19 -3.25 -10.52 -4.05
C VAL A 19 -2.98 -12.01 -3.79
N GLY A 20 -3.14 -12.43 -2.53
CA GLY A 20 -2.85 -13.80 -2.09
C GLY A 20 -1.36 -14.13 -1.95
N ALA A 21 -0.46 -13.16 -2.08
CA ALA A 21 0.97 -13.32 -1.80
C ALA A 21 1.21 -13.51 -0.29
N GLY A 22 2.10 -14.45 0.04
CA GLY A 22 2.59 -14.66 1.41
C GLY A 22 3.85 -13.86 1.74
N ASP A 23 4.35 -13.09 0.78
CA ASP A 23 5.57 -12.28 0.88
C ASP A 23 5.29 -10.91 1.52
N TRP A 24 6.32 -10.11 1.77
CA TRP A 24 6.21 -8.78 2.36
C TRP A 24 5.56 -7.77 1.42
N TYR A 25 5.84 -7.85 0.12
CA TYR A 25 5.24 -7.00 -0.91
C TYR A 25 4.58 -7.86 -1.99
N HIS A 26 3.65 -7.27 -2.75
CA HIS A 26 3.01 -8.00 -3.86
C HIS A 26 3.97 -8.33 -5.01
N TRP A 27 5.16 -7.71 -5.04
CA TRP A 27 6.23 -7.98 -6.00
C TRP A 27 7.33 -8.91 -5.44
N GLY A 28 7.30 -9.27 -4.15
CA GLY A 28 8.29 -10.14 -3.52
C GLY A 28 8.83 -9.56 -2.21
N GLU A 29 10.06 -9.93 -1.87
CA GLU A 29 10.67 -9.64 -0.57
C GLU A 29 11.67 -8.48 -0.58
N ASP A 30 12.18 -8.12 -1.77
CA ASP A 30 13.19 -7.08 -1.90
C ASP A 30 12.54 -5.70 -2.08
N PRO A 31 12.68 -4.77 -1.12
CA PRO A 31 12.17 -3.41 -1.28
C PRO A 31 12.84 -2.65 -2.41
N ASP A 32 14.10 -2.97 -2.77
CA ASP A 32 14.83 -2.27 -3.84
C ASP A 32 14.26 -2.56 -5.24
N GLU A 33 13.42 -3.59 -5.38
CA GLU A 33 12.64 -3.87 -6.60
C GLU A 33 11.33 -3.07 -6.68
N GLY A 34 11.00 -2.31 -5.62
CA GLY A 34 9.70 -1.65 -5.43
C GLY A 34 9.41 -0.47 -6.36
N CYS A 35 10.41 0.23 -6.91
CA CYS A 35 10.18 1.42 -7.74
C CYS A 35 9.47 1.14 -9.08
N THR A 36 9.29 -0.12 -9.46
CA THR A 36 8.42 -0.51 -10.61
C THR A 36 6.93 -0.48 -10.22
N TYR A 37 6.64 -0.66 -8.94
CA TYR A 37 5.30 -0.98 -8.42
C TYR A 37 4.74 0.08 -7.46
N ALA A 38 5.60 0.91 -6.87
CA ALA A 38 5.20 1.84 -5.81
C ALA A 38 6.04 3.13 -5.80
N ASN A 39 5.42 4.22 -5.33
CA ASN A 39 6.10 5.46 -4.95
C ASN A 39 6.45 5.41 -3.46
N MET A 40 7.73 5.41 -3.10
CA MET A 40 8.18 5.17 -1.73
C MET A 40 9.26 6.17 -1.30
N TYR A 41 9.81 6.01 -0.09
CA TYR A 41 10.96 6.82 0.31
C TYR A 41 12.25 6.25 -0.27
N ASP A 42 12.57 6.75 -1.45
CA ASP A 42 13.65 6.29 -2.30
C ASP A 42 14.68 7.41 -2.58
N LEU A 43 15.54 7.24 -3.59
CA LEU A 43 16.54 8.23 -3.96
C LEU A 43 15.95 9.58 -4.40
N SER A 44 14.79 9.57 -5.07
CA SER A 44 14.13 10.77 -5.58
C SER A 44 13.54 11.60 -4.43
N ALA A 45 12.90 10.94 -3.46
CA ALA A 45 12.36 11.56 -2.26
C ALA A 45 13.47 12.02 -1.31
N HIS A 46 14.50 11.19 -1.08
CA HIS A 46 15.62 11.51 -0.20
C HIS A 46 16.42 12.74 -0.67
N ALA A 47 16.50 12.97 -1.99
CA ALA A 47 17.21 14.12 -2.54
C ALA A 47 16.60 15.47 -2.11
N VAL A 48 15.31 15.50 -1.75
CA VAL A 48 14.60 16.73 -1.37
C VAL A 48 14.02 16.70 0.04
N HIS A 49 13.87 15.51 0.63
CA HIS A 49 13.32 15.31 1.97
C HIS A 49 14.35 14.65 2.89
N ASN A 50 14.40 15.13 4.12
CA ASN A 50 15.31 14.61 5.15
C ASN A 50 14.52 13.79 6.19
N PHE A 51 13.77 12.80 5.73
CA PHE A 51 13.02 11.89 6.61
C PHE A 51 13.95 10.84 7.23
N ILE A 52 13.64 10.45 8.47
CA ILE A 52 14.36 9.38 9.18
C ILE A 52 13.63 8.06 8.93
N TRP A 53 13.57 7.65 7.66
CA TRP A 53 12.96 6.40 7.21
C TRP A 53 14.00 5.52 6.53
N PRO A 54 13.81 4.19 6.47
CA PRO A 54 14.64 3.32 5.65
C PRO A 54 14.63 3.82 4.20
N LEU A 55 15.83 4.08 3.67
CA LEU A 55 16.01 4.48 2.28
C LEU A 55 15.97 3.24 1.40
N ILE A 56 15.11 3.25 0.39
CA ILE A 56 15.09 2.23 -0.66
C ILE A 56 16.08 2.63 -1.74
N ASN A 57 16.92 1.69 -2.18
CA ASN A 57 17.98 1.94 -3.14
C ASN A 57 17.47 1.77 -4.59
N CYS A 58 16.42 2.53 -4.91
CA CYS A 58 15.88 2.69 -6.26
C CYS A 58 15.42 4.14 -6.50
N ASP A 59 14.97 4.46 -7.72
CA ASP A 59 14.49 5.78 -8.11
C ASP A 59 13.20 5.64 -8.93
N ASP A 60 12.08 6.00 -8.33
CA ASP A 60 10.71 6.03 -8.86
C ASP A 60 10.39 7.36 -9.55
N GLY A 61 11.29 8.36 -9.46
CA GLY A 61 11.15 9.68 -10.07
C GLY A 61 10.17 10.63 -9.38
N HIS A 62 9.58 10.23 -8.25
CA HIS A 62 8.54 10.96 -7.52
C HIS A 62 8.97 11.34 -6.11
N SER A 63 9.45 12.58 -5.96
CA SER A 63 9.84 13.05 -4.63
C SER A 63 8.68 13.34 -3.67
N THR A 64 7.43 13.34 -4.14
CA THR A 64 6.21 13.58 -3.34
C THR A 64 5.10 12.64 -3.79
N LEU A 65 3.91 13.14 -4.16
CA LEU A 65 2.85 12.30 -4.71
C LEU A 65 3.10 12.01 -6.20
N ALA A 66 2.73 10.80 -6.62
CA ALA A 66 2.64 10.41 -8.01
C ALA A 66 1.17 10.49 -8.49
N PRO A 67 0.91 10.74 -9.79
CA PRO A 67 -0.40 10.51 -10.37
C PRO A 67 -0.88 9.07 -10.09
N VAL A 68 -2.16 8.88 -9.77
CA VAL A 68 -2.71 7.54 -9.52
C VAL A 68 -2.51 6.66 -10.75
N GLY A 69 -2.03 5.43 -10.54
CA GLY A 69 -1.76 4.46 -11.60
C GLY A 69 -0.47 4.71 -12.39
N SER A 70 0.53 5.35 -11.77
CA SER A 70 1.83 5.58 -12.43
C SER A 70 2.72 4.35 -12.48
N PHE A 71 2.47 3.36 -11.61
CA PHE A 71 3.26 2.15 -11.46
C PHE A 71 2.52 0.90 -11.97
N GLU A 72 3.19 -0.25 -12.02
CA GLU A 72 2.51 -1.50 -12.40
C GLU A 72 1.48 -1.93 -11.36
N PRO A 73 0.29 -2.41 -11.77
CA PRO A 73 -0.73 -2.86 -10.84
C PRO A 73 -0.36 -4.20 -10.20
N ASN A 74 -0.96 -4.51 -9.06
CA ASN A 74 -0.89 -5.84 -8.48
C ASN A 74 -1.70 -6.87 -9.29
N GLY A 75 -1.68 -8.14 -8.87
CA GLY A 75 -2.38 -9.25 -9.54
C GLY A 75 -3.91 -9.11 -9.66
N PHE A 76 -4.56 -8.20 -8.93
CA PHE A 76 -5.99 -7.88 -9.07
C PHE A 76 -6.26 -6.67 -9.97
N GLY A 77 -5.23 -6.05 -10.54
CA GLY A 77 -5.36 -4.86 -11.37
C GLY A 77 -5.53 -3.57 -10.55
N LEU A 78 -5.22 -3.60 -9.25
CA LEU A 78 -5.24 -2.43 -8.37
C LEU A 78 -3.87 -1.76 -8.37
N TYR A 79 -3.88 -0.43 -8.35
CA TYR A 79 -2.70 0.41 -8.40
C TYR A 79 -2.45 1.07 -7.05
N ASP A 80 -1.20 1.40 -6.77
CA ASP A 80 -0.80 2.20 -5.60
C ASP A 80 -1.20 1.62 -4.23
N MET A 81 -1.51 0.31 -4.16
CA MET A 81 -1.81 -0.40 -2.90
C MET A 81 -0.61 -0.46 -1.95
N THR A 82 0.56 -0.01 -2.40
CA THR A 82 1.75 0.22 -1.58
C THR A 82 2.37 1.54 -2.01
N GLY A 83 2.73 2.38 -1.04
CA GLY A 83 3.34 3.68 -1.31
C GLY A 83 2.32 4.78 -1.69
N ASN A 84 2.82 5.86 -2.28
CA ASN A 84 2.11 7.09 -2.67
C ASN A 84 1.46 7.86 -1.49
N LEU A 85 0.46 7.28 -0.82
CA LEU A 85 -0.24 7.86 0.33
C LEU A 85 -0.81 6.77 1.24
N TRP A 86 -1.20 7.17 2.45
CA TRP A 86 -1.97 6.30 3.36
C TRP A 86 -3.44 6.30 2.99
N GLU A 87 -4.06 5.13 2.98
CA GLU A 87 -5.47 4.93 2.64
C GLU A 87 -6.28 4.63 3.90
N TRP A 88 -7.37 5.36 4.10
CA TRP A 88 -8.26 5.16 5.26
C TRP A 88 -9.13 3.91 5.07
N VAL A 89 -9.31 3.16 6.16
CA VAL A 89 -10.20 2.00 6.25
C VAL A 89 -11.36 2.28 7.21
N GLU A 90 -12.39 1.42 7.19
CA GLU A 90 -13.58 1.56 8.04
C GLU A 90 -13.30 1.28 9.52
N ASP A 91 -12.33 0.42 9.81
CA ASP A 91 -12.01 -0.10 11.14
C ASP A 91 -11.49 0.98 12.11
N CYS A 92 -11.85 0.81 13.38
CA CYS A 92 -11.17 1.49 14.47
C CYS A 92 -9.80 0.83 14.71
N TYR A 93 -8.77 1.64 14.95
CA TYR A 93 -7.44 1.13 15.23
C TYR A 93 -7.39 0.35 16.56
N GLU A 94 -6.90 -0.87 16.49
CA GLU A 94 -6.57 -1.72 17.63
C GLU A 94 -5.10 -2.16 17.54
N VAL A 95 -4.42 -2.27 18.69
CA VAL A 95 -2.98 -2.63 18.71
C VAL A 95 -2.77 -4.12 18.40
N LEU A 96 -3.74 -4.96 18.77
CA LEU A 96 -3.74 -6.40 18.56
C LEU A 96 -5.12 -6.79 18.04
N TYR A 97 -5.19 -7.84 17.25
CA TYR A 97 -6.46 -8.45 16.85
C TYR A 97 -6.95 -9.40 17.97
N PRO A 98 -7.98 -9.02 18.76
CA PRO A 98 -8.55 -9.92 19.76
C PRO A 98 -9.22 -11.14 19.12
N GLU A 99 -9.55 -12.14 19.93
CA GLU A 99 -10.16 -13.40 19.45
C GLU A 99 -11.53 -13.18 18.77
N ASP A 100 -12.21 -12.09 19.10
CA ASP A 100 -13.50 -11.69 18.52
C ASP A 100 -13.38 -10.77 17.30
N THR A 101 -12.18 -10.52 16.76
CA THR A 101 -12.01 -9.81 15.48
C THR A 101 -12.76 -10.54 14.37
N PRO A 102 -13.57 -9.83 13.55
CA PRO A 102 -14.27 -10.44 12.44
C PRO A 102 -13.33 -11.12 11.43
N THR A 103 -13.77 -12.25 10.87
CA THR A 103 -13.01 -13.03 9.87
C THR A 103 -13.73 -13.11 8.52
N ASP A 104 -14.80 -12.34 8.36
CA ASP A 104 -15.66 -12.29 7.18
C ASP A 104 -15.53 -10.99 6.38
N GLY A 105 -14.56 -10.13 6.75
CA GLY A 105 -14.31 -8.85 6.11
C GLY A 105 -15.16 -7.69 6.62
N SER A 106 -15.98 -7.89 7.66
CA SER A 106 -16.62 -6.79 8.37
C SER A 106 -15.63 -6.01 9.25
N ALA A 107 -15.85 -4.69 9.35
CA ALA A 107 -15.15 -3.78 10.24
C ALA A 107 -15.92 -3.59 11.57
#